data_AF-A0A210PCQ9-F1
#
_entry.id   AF-A0A210PCQ9-F1
#
_cell.length_a   1.000
_cell.length_b   1.000
_cell.length_c   1.000
_cell.angle_alpha   90.00
_cell.angle_beta   90.00
_cell.angle_gamma   90.00
#
_symmetry.space_group_name_H-M   'P 1'
#
loop_
_entity.id
_entity.type
_entity.pdbx_description
1 polymer ?
#
loop_
_entity_poly.entity_id
_entity_poly.type
_entity_poly.pdbx_seq_one_letter_code
_entity_poly.pdbx_strand_id
1 'polypeptide(L)' 'MKVSDVKDLIWITGFGLYHKVLDPFGTWVENYVGHKSKEDTRRAARIIESSDLNYTIIHAAYMTNDGEIDYELTKKGD' A
#
# COMPACT_ATOMS: atom_id res chain seq x y z
N MET A 1 -10.27 10.82 12.81
CA MET A 1 -9.23 11.79 12.45
C MET A 1 -9.78 13.21 12.46
N LYS A 2 -10.57 13.66 11.46
CA LYS A 2 -11.11 15.03 11.41
C LYS A 2 -11.93 15.47 12.65
N VAL A 3 -12.88 14.66 13.09
CA VAL A 3 -13.73 14.99 14.27
C VAL A 3 -12.94 15.07 15.57
N SER A 4 -11.86 14.30 15.67
CA SER A 4 -11.02 14.19 16.87
C SER A 4 -9.70 14.96 16.73
N ASP A 5 -9.57 15.78 15.69
CA ASP A 5 -8.37 16.53 15.32
C ASP A 5 -7.04 15.74 15.33
N VAL A 6 -7.09 14.48 14.88
CA VAL A 6 -5.88 13.65 14.71
C VAL A 6 -5.34 13.81 13.29
N LYS A 7 -4.04 14.09 13.16
CA LYS A 7 -3.36 14.35 11.88
C LYS A 7 -2.45 13.22 11.40
N ASP A 8 -1.85 12.46 12.30
CA ASP A 8 -0.88 11.43 11.91
C ASP A 8 -1.58 10.09 11.60
N LEU A 9 -1.27 9.53 10.43
CA LEU A 9 -1.80 8.25 9.96
C LEU A 9 -0.66 7.31 9.54
N ILE A 10 -0.67 6.10 10.09
CA ILE A 10 0.05 4.97 9.51
C ILE A 10 -0.98 4.03 8.92
N TRP A 11 -0.89 3.78 7.61
CA TRP A 11 -1.79 2.86 6.91
C TRP A 11 -0.99 1.75 6.24
N ILE A 12 -1.31 0.50 6.59
CA ILE A 12 -0.68 -0.69 6.03
C ILE A 12 -1.60 -1.27 4.97
N THR A 13 -1.06 -1.53 3.79
CA THR A 13 -1.80 -2.09 2.67
C THR A 13 -1.01 -3.17 1.95
N GLY A 14 -1.71 -4.01 1.21
CA GLY A 14 -1.11 -5.13 0.48
C GLY A 14 -0.40 -4.71 -0.80
N PHE A 15 0.33 -5.67 -1.36
CA PHE A 15 1.11 -5.54 -2.58
C PHE A 15 0.28 -5.13 -3.81
N GLY A 16 0.88 -4.32 -4.70
CA GLY A 16 0.29 -3.98 -6.00
C GLY A 16 -0.37 -2.60 -6.11
N LEU A 17 -0.18 -1.71 -5.14
CA LEU A 17 -0.84 -0.40 -5.09
C LEU A 17 -0.58 0.49 -6.33
N TYR A 18 0.61 0.47 -6.92
CA TYR A 18 0.93 1.32 -8.09
C TYR A 18 1.44 0.55 -9.31
N HIS A 19 1.07 -0.72 -9.45
CA HIS A 19 1.61 -1.58 -10.51
C HIS A 19 3.16 -1.56 -10.58
N LYS A 20 3.84 -1.34 -9.44
CA LYS A 20 5.32 -1.34 -9.34
C LYS A 20 5.96 -2.71 -9.65
N VAL A 21 5.13 -3.72 -9.82
CA VAL A 21 5.53 -5.11 -9.95
C VAL A 21 5.62 -5.40 -11.44
N LEU A 22 6.83 -5.68 -11.91
CA LEU A 22 7.04 -6.05 -13.31
C LEU A 22 6.38 -7.39 -13.63
N ASP A 23 6.04 -7.55 -14.91
CA ASP A 23 5.56 -8.82 -15.43
C ASP A 23 6.68 -9.87 -15.48
N PRO A 24 6.33 -11.16 -15.37
CA PRO A 24 4.96 -11.71 -15.33
C PRO A 24 4.32 -11.69 -13.93
N PHE A 25 5.07 -11.31 -12.90
CA PHE A 25 4.59 -11.39 -11.52
C PHE A 25 3.47 -10.38 -11.25
N GLY A 26 3.58 -9.15 -11.78
CA GLY A 26 2.52 -8.13 -11.66
C GLY A 26 1.15 -8.64 -12.13
N THR A 27 1.10 -9.19 -13.35
CA THR A 27 -0.09 -9.84 -13.89
C THR A 27 -0.59 -11.00 -13.02
N TRP A 28 0.32 -11.86 -12.52
CA TRP A 28 -0.07 -12.94 -11.61
C TRP A 28 -0.75 -12.39 -10.34
N VAL A 29 -0.21 -11.34 -9.72
CA VAL A 29 -0.81 -10.77 -8.51
C VAL A 29 -2.19 -10.19 -8.83
N GLU A 30 -2.41 -9.54 -9.98
CA GLU A 30 -3.75 -9.03 -10.36
C GLU A 30 -4.78 -10.18 -10.50
N ASN A 31 -4.37 -11.27 -11.12
CA ASN A 31 -5.27 -12.37 -11.44
C ASN A 31 -5.56 -13.28 -10.24
N TYR A 32 -4.56 -13.56 -9.41
CA TYR A 32 -4.65 -14.57 -8.35
C TYR A 32 -4.90 -14.00 -6.96
N VAL A 33 -4.31 -12.84 -6.62
CA VAL A 33 -4.58 -12.18 -5.33
C VAL A 33 -5.89 -11.40 -5.38
N GLY A 34 -6.25 -10.89 -6.56
CA GLY A 34 -7.58 -10.35 -6.84
C GLY A 34 -7.58 -8.86 -7.16
N HIS A 35 -7.81 -8.55 -8.45
CA HIS A 35 -7.86 -7.20 -9.00
C HIS A 35 -8.81 -6.26 -8.24
N LYS A 36 -10.03 -6.71 -7.92
CA LYS A 36 -11.03 -5.87 -7.23
C LYS A 36 -10.56 -5.40 -5.86
N SER A 37 -9.93 -6.29 -5.08
CA SER A 37 -9.40 -5.95 -3.76
C SER A 37 -8.30 -4.90 -3.88
N LYS A 38 -7.49 -4.97 -4.94
CA LYS A 38 -6.42 -4.00 -5.19
C LYS A 38 -6.94 -2.66 -5.68
N GLU A 39 -7.99 -2.63 -6.49
CA GLU A 39 -8.66 -1.38 -6.85
C GLU A 39 -9.21 -0.68 -5.60
N ASP A 40 -9.73 -1.42 -4.63
CA ASP A 40 -10.16 -0.85 -3.35
C ASP A 40 -8.99 -0.27 -2.55
N THR A 41 -7.85 -0.95 -2.48
CA THR A 41 -6.65 -0.40 -1.80
C THR A 41 -6.08 0.81 -2.54
N ARG A 42 -6.06 0.80 -3.87
CA ARG A 42 -5.68 1.95 -4.73
C ARG A 42 -6.55 3.16 -4.46
N ARG A 43 -7.86 2.96 -4.39
CA ARG A 43 -8.82 4.00 -4.08
C ARG A 43 -8.61 4.56 -2.68
N ALA A 44 -8.38 3.70 -1.69
CA ALA A 44 -8.08 4.12 -0.32
C ALA A 44 -6.78 4.95 -0.25
N ALA A 45 -5.72 4.49 -0.91
CA ALA A 45 -4.47 5.24 -0.99
C ALA A 45 -4.67 6.61 -1.62
N ARG A 46 -5.38 6.70 -2.75
CA ARG A 46 -5.68 8.00 -3.38
C ARG A 46 -6.40 8.96 -2.43
N ILE A 47 -7.33 8.47 -1.62
CA ILE A 47 -8.04 9.28 -0.62
C ILE A 47 -7.07 9.79 0.44
N ILE A 48 -6.22 8.92 0.98
CA ILE A 48 -5.19 9.28 1.99
C ILE A 48 -4.22 10.31 1.41
N GLU A 49 -3.72 10.06 0.20
CA GLU A 49 -2.76 10.94 -0.48
C GLU A 49 -3.35 12.33 -0.81
N SER A 50 -4.66 12.40 -1.06
CA SER A 50 -5.37 13.67 -1.30
C SER A 50 -5.80 14.39 -0.02
N SER A 51 -5.52 13.82 1.15
CA SER A 51 -5.93 14.39 2.43
C SER A 51 -4.91 15.37 3.00
N ASP A 52 -5.30 16.07 4.06
CA ASP A 52 -4.47 16.97 4.86
C ASP A 52 -3.76 16.24 6.02
N LEU A 53 -3.66 14.91 5.94
CA LEU A 53 -3.03 14.09 6.97
C LEU A 53 -1.51 14.01 6.79
N ASN A 54 -0.80 13.91 7.91
CA ASN A 54 0.60 13.50 7.92
C ASN A 54 0.61 11.97 7.84
N TYR A 55 0.75 11.41 6.63
CA TYR A 55 0.59 9.98 6.43
C TYR A 55 1.92 9.27 6.13
N THR A 56 1.97 8.00 6.53
CA THR A 56 2.89 6.99 6.01
C THR A 56 2.07 5.82 5.49
N ILE A 57 2.25 5.48 4.21
CA ILE A 57 1.68 4.27 3.63
C ILE A 57 2.76 3.21 3.58
N ILE A 58 2.48 2.04 4.17
CA ILE A 58 3.36 0.88 4.14
C ILE A 58 2.76 -0.12 3.14
N HIS A 59 3.49 -0.39 2.06
CA HIS A 59 3.14 -1.48 1.13
C HIS A 59 3.76 -2.78 1.64
N ALA A 60 2.97 -3.55 2.38
CA ALA A 60 3.41 -4.86 2.82
C ALA A 60 3.58 -5.78 1.60
N ALA A 61 4.79 -6.34 1.47
CA ALA A 61 5.06 -7.45 0.57
C ALA A 61 4.39 -8.73 1.12
N TYR A 62 4.78 -9.89 0.59
CA TYR A 62 4.32 -11.16 1.13
C TYR A 62 4.76 -11.29 2.60
N MET A 63 3.80 -11.43 3.51
CA MET A 63 4.06 -11.49 4.95
C MET A 63 4.26 -12.93 5.39
N THR A 64 5.34 -13.22 6.10
CA THR A 64 5.59 -14.50 6.76
C THR A 64 5.59 -14.33 8.28
N ASN A 65 5.69 -15.44 9.02
CA ASN A 65 5.88 -15.42 10.48
C ASN A 65 7.36 -15.57 10.87
N ASP A 66 8.27 -15.40 9.90
CA ASP A 66 9.70 -15.53 10.15
C ASP A 66 10.17 -14.32 10.99
N GLY A 67 11.12 -14.55 11.88
CA GLY A 67 11.65 -13.53 12.78
C GLY A 67 12.65 -12.61 12.09
N GLU A 68 12.25 -11.96 10.99
CA GLU A 68 13.13 -11.11 10.18
C GLU A 68 12.62 -9.67 10.07
N ILE A 69 13.56 -8.75 9.82
CA ILE A 69 13.30 -7.35 9.51
C ILE A 69 13.93 -7.09 8.15
N ASP A 70 13.11 -7.17 7.10
CA ASP A 70 13.51 -6.91 5.72
C ASP A 70 12.54 -5.90 5.08
N TYR A 71 13.02 -4.67 4.86
CA TYR A 71 12.23 -3.60 4.26
C TYR A 71 13.10 -2.60 3.50
N GLU A 72 12.47 -1.92 2.55
CA GLU A 72 13.08 -0.84 1.80
C GLU A 72 12.25 0.45 1.92
N LEU A 73 12.93 1.58 2.09
CA LEU A 73 12.29 2.90 2.02
C LEU A 73 12.30 3.40 0.57
N THR A 74 11.13 3.43 -0.05
CA THR A 74 10.96 4.00 -1.40
C THR A 74 10.37 5.40 -1.32
N LYS A 75 10.78 6.31 -2.21
CA LYS A 75 10.01 7.54 -2.44
C LYS A 75 9.01 7.32 -3.56
N LYS A 76 7.94 8.11 -3.52
CA LYS A 76 6.92 8.11 -4.58
C LYS A 76 7.50 8.83 -5.81
N GLY A 77 7.47 8.17 -6.95
CA GLY A 77 7.96 8.72 -8.23
C GLY A 77 9.37 8.27 -8.62
N ASP A 78 10.06 7.51 -7.77
CA ASP A 78 11.26 6.74 -8.11
C ASP A 78 10.88 5.43 -8.84
#